data_AF-A0A2E1ZCS3-F1
#
_entry.id   AF-A0A2E1ZCS3-F1
#
_cell.length_a   1.000
_cell.length_b   1.000
_cell.length_c   1.000
_cell.angle_alpha   90.00
_cell.angle_beta   90.00
_cell.angle_gamma   90.00
#
_symmetry.space_group_name_H-M   'P 1'
#
loop_
_entity.id
_entity.type
_entity.pdbx_description
1 polymer ?
#
loop_
_entity_poly.entity_id
_entity_poly.type
_entity_poly.pdbx_seq_one_letter_code
_entity_poly.pdbx_strand_id
1 'polypeptide(L)'
;GGTQSLHVNSRDEALSLPTAESAELSLRTQQILAHETSITDTVDPLGGSYYIESLTDQIEIEANTYIDQIQNMGGALGALQQGFQIKEIHESAYKLQQDIESNARIVVGVNAFQTEDPTLIPIQRIDPNQTRIQLERLAKVKSERNASEVNRCLENLKVAASSSQNIMPIMINAVENYVTVGEISDALREVFGEQKEFSPF
;
A
#
# COMPACT_ATOMS: atom_id res chain seq x y z
N GLY A 1 10.41 11.29 14.29
CA GLY A 1 8.95 11.42 14.53
C GLY A 1 8.31 10.26 15.25
N GLY A 2 9.04 9.29 15.83
CA GLY A 2 8.43 8.30 16.71
C GLY A 2 7.46 7.30 16.05
N THR A 3 7.76 6.79 14.85
CA THR A 3 6.96 5.72 14.22
C THR A 3 7.00 4.42 15.03
N GLN A 4 5.89 3.68 15.05
CA GLN A 4 5.78 2.39 15.77
C GLN A 4 6.32 1.21 14.95
N SER A 5 6.37 1.34 13.63
CA SER A 5 6.97 0.37 12.73
C SER A 5 7.59 1.08 11.53
N LEU A 6 8.63 0.48 10.94
CA LEU A 6 9.34 1.08 9.82
C LEU A 6 9.62 0.01 8.76
N HIS A 7 9.24 0.31 7.53
CA HIS A 7 9.73 -0.40 6.35
C HIS A 7 10.82 0.45 5.71
N VAL A 8 11.98 -0.15 5.46
CA VAL A 8 13.08 0.48 4.73
C VAL A 8 13.13 -0.18 3.37
N ASN A 9 12.97 0.60 2.32
CA ASN A 9 12.99 0.09 0.96
C ASN A 9 14.39 -0.46 0.61
N SER A 10 14.43 -1.33 -0.39
CA SER A 10 15.67 -1.91 -0.90
C SER A 10 16.21 -1.11 -2.08
N ARG A 11 17.54 -1.15 -2.29
CA ARG A 11 18.21 -0.36 -3.34
C ARG A 11 17.73 -0.65 -4.77
N ASP A 12 17.09 -1.80 -4.98
CA ASP A 12 16.58 -2.32 -6.25
C ASP A 12 15.06 -2.06 -6.43
N GLU A 13 14.43 -1.28 -5.55
CA GLU A 13 12.98 -0.98 -5.55
C GLU A 13 12.46 -0.43 -6.89
N ALA A 14 13.25 0.40 -7.57
CA ALA A 14 12.87 0.98 -8.86
C ALA A 14 12.84 -0.04 -10.01
N LEU A 15 13.38 -1.25 -9.81
CA LEU A 15 13.59 -2.25 -10.86
C LEU A 15 12.78 -3.54 -10.65
N SER A 16 12.73 -4.06 -9.42
CA SER A 16 12.01 -5.31 -9.11
C SER A 16 11.67 -5.43 -7.64
N LEU A 17 11.00 -6.53 -7.29
CA LEU A 17 10.98 -7.00 -5.89
C LEU A 17 12.42 -7.19 -5.37
N PRO A 18 12.64 -7.04 -4.06
CA PRO A 18 13.97 -7.02 -3.49
C PRO A 18 14.64 -8.39 -3.58
N THR A 19 15.91 -8.40 -3.98
CA THR A 19 16.76 -9.57 -3.81
C THR A 19 17.05 -9.83 -2.32
N ALA A 20 17.48 -11.05 -1.97
CA ALA A 20 17.83 -11.37 -0.59
C ALA A 20 18.93 -10.46 -0.03
N GLU A 21 19.93 -10.13 -0.84
CA GLU A 21 21.01 -9.20 -0.47
C GLU A 21 20.48 -7.78 -0.22
N SER A 22 19.65 -7.25 -1.12
CA SER A 22 19.09 -5.90 -0.96
C SER A 22 18.11 -5.82 0.23
N ALA A 23 17.34 -6.87 0.48
CA ALA A 23 16.46 -6.97 1.66
C ALA A 23 17.27 -7.05 2.96
N GLU A 24 18.38 -7.80 2.97
CA GLU A 24 19.30 -7.84 4.11
C GLU A 24 19.87 -6.45 4.39
N LEU A 25 20.31 -5.73 3.35
CA LEU A 25 20.81 -4.36 3.50
C LEU A 25 19.75 -3.43 4.14
N SER A 26 18.51 -3.48 3.68
CA SER A 26 17.40 -2.71 4.27
C SER A 26 17.18 -3.05 5.76
N LEU A 27 17.26 -4.32 6.14
CA LEU A 27 17.16 -4.76 7.53
C LEU A 27 18.34 -4.24 8.37
N ARG A 28 19.57 -4.34 7.84
CA ARG A 28 20.78 -3.85 8.53
C ARG A 28 20.71 -2.34 8.77
N THR A 29 20.16 -1.57 7.84
CA THR A 29 19.91 -0.13 8.04
C THR A 29 19.08 0.12 9.30
N GLN A 30 17.97 -0.61 9.51
CA GLN A 30 17.18 -0.48 10.73
C GLN A 30 17.93 -0.91 11.99
N GLN A 31 18.71 -1.99 11.91
CA GLN A 31 19.48 -2.49 13.05
C GLN A 31 20.60 -1.52 13.45
N ILE A 32 21.29 -0.90 12.49
CA ILE A 32 22.28 0.14 12.76
C ILE A 32 21.60 1.34 13.44
N LEU A 33 20.46 1.82 12.91
CA LEU A 33 19.68 2.89 13.55
C LEU A 33 19.33 2.52 14.99
N ALA A 34 18.85 1.30 15.23
CA ALA A 34 18.39 0.86 16.54
C ALA A 34 19.52 0.59 17.56
N HIS A 35 20.70 0.13 17.12
CA HIS A 35 21.72 -0.40 18.02
C HIS A 35 23.03 0.40 18.04
N GLU A 36 23.30 1.22 17.02
CA GLU A 36 24.58 1.90 16.87
C GLU A 36 24.48 3.43 16.91
N THR A 37 23.30 4.01 16.64
CA THR A 37 23.15 5.48 16.55
C THR A 37 22.74 6.17 17.85
N SER A 38 22.36 5.42 18.89
CA SER A 38 21.81 5.96 20.15
C SER A 38 20.55 6.83 20.00
N ILE A 39 19.93 6.88 18.81
CA ILE A 39 18.72 7.70 18.59
C ILE A 39 17.52 7.26 19.44
N THR A 40 17.56 6.03 19.96
CA THR A 40 16.54 5.45 20.83
C THR A 40 16.67 5.83 22.30
N ASP A 41 17.81 6.41 22.70
CA ASP A 41 18.13 6.63 24.11
C ASP A 41 17.37 7.81 24.72
N THR A 42 16.83 8.71 23.88
CA THR A 42 16.04 9.87 24.29
C THR A 42 14.72 9.91 23.54
N VAL A 43 13.62 10.10 24.27
CA VAL A 43 12.29 10.30 23.67
C VAL A 43 12.26 11.68 23.02
N ASP A 44 11.83 11.70 21.75
CA ASP A 44 11.71 12.91 20.94
C ASP A 44 12.94 13.86 21.03
N PRO A 45 14.11 13.43 20.54
CA PRO A 45 15.36 14.17 20.73
C PRO A 45 15.40 15.54 20.01
N LEU A 46 14.41 15.82 19.15
CA LEU A 46 14.28 17.09 18.44
C LEU A 46 13.34 18.10 19.14
N GLY A 47 12.66 17.67 20.21
CA GLY A 47 11.75 18.53 20.98
C GLY A 47 12.45 19.78 21.52
N GLY A 48 11.77 20.92 21.40
CA GLY A 48 12.30 22.24 21.77
C GLY A 48 13.19 22.90 20.71
N SER A 49 13.47 22.23 19.59
CA SER A 49 14.16 22.86 18.45
C SER A 49 13.27 23.93 17.81
N TYR A 50 13.62 25.21 17.93
CA TYR A 50 12.82 26.32 17.37
C TYR A 50 12.43 26.11 15.90
N TYR A 51 13.32 25.55 15.09
CA TYR A 51 13.05 25.28 13.68
C TYR A 51 12.04 24.15 13.49
N ILE A 52 12.25 23.01 14.17
CA ILE A 52 11.38 21.84 14.02
C ILE A 52 10.01 22.11 14.64
N GLU A 53 9.93 22.77 15.79
CA GLU A 53 8.68 23.17 16.42
C GLU A 53 7.90 24.11 15.51
N SER A 54 8.54 25.16 14.97
CA SER A 54 7.86 26.08 14.04
C SER A 54 7.38 25.40 12.76
N LEU A 55 8.12 24.41 12.23
CA LEU A 55 7.67 23.63 11.07
C LEU A 55 6.53 22.68 11.44
N THR A 56 6.55 22.13 12.65
CA THR A 56 5.49 21.25 13.15
C THR A 56 4.18 22.02 13.26
N ASP A 57 4.21 23.22 13.84
CA ASP A 57 3.04 24.12 13.92
C ASP A 57 2.50 24.48 12.53
N GLN A 58 3.38 24.77 11.55
CA GLN A 58 2.95 25.09 10.18
C GLN A 58 2.26 23.92 9.50
N ILE A 59 2.83 22.71 9.60
CA ILE A 59 2.23 21.49 9.05
C ILE A 59 0.87 21.23 9.70
N GLU A 60 0.74 21.43 11.02
CA GLU A 60 -0.54 21.27 11.72
C GLU A 60 -1.61 22.23 11.18
N ILE A 61 -1.28 23.53 11.04
CA ILE A 61 -2.21 24.55 10.54
C ILE A 61 -2.66 24.22 9.11
N GLU A 62 -1.71 23.89 8.23
CA GLU A 62 -2.00 23.54 6.84
C GLU A 62 -2.82 22.26 6.72
N ALA A 63 -2.46 21.21 7.46
CA ALA A 63 -3.20 19.95 7.48
C ALA A 63 -4.63 20.13 7.99
N ASN A 64 -4.83 20.90 9.07
CA ASN A 64 -6.17 21.21 9.58
C ASN A 64 -7.00 21.99 8.57
N THR A 65 -6.38 22.90 7.81
CA THR A 65 -7.06 23.60 6.71
C THR A 65 -7.59 22.63 5.66
N TYR A 66 -6.80 21.63 5.25
CA TYR A 66 -7.26 20.58 4.33
C TYR A 66 -8.36 19.71 4.95
N ILE A 67 -8.24 19.36 6.23
CA ILE A 67 -9.26 18.58 6.94
C ILE A 67 -10.60 19.32 6.94
N ASP A 68 -10.60 20.62 7.26
CA ASP A 68 -11.81 21.44 7.26
C ASP A 68 -12.43 21.55 5.88
N GLN A 69 -11.62 21.72 4.83
CA GLN A 69 -12.11 21.70 3.45
C GLN A 69 -12.77 20.36 3.08
N ILE A 70 -12.14 19.24 3.44
CA ILE A 70 -12.70 17.91 3.23
C ILE A 70 -14.01 17.72 4.01
N GLN A 71 -14.11 18.22 5.24
CA GLN A 71 -15.36 18.17 6.00
C GLN A 71 -16.48 18.98 5.32
N ASN A 72 -16.16 20.17 4.82
CA ASN A 72 -17.12 21.01 4.08
C ASN A 72 -17.60 20.37 2.77
N MET A 73 -16.82 19.45 2.19
CA MET A 73 -17.18 18.66 1.00
C MET A 73 -18.02 17.41 1.32
N GLY A 74 -18.49 17.26 2.56
CA GLY A 74 -19.25 16.07 2.98
C GLY A 74 -18.36 14.93 3.51
N GLY A 75 -17.19 15.28 4.04
CA GLY A 75 -16.21 14.34 4.59
C GLY A 75 -15.38 13.65 3.51
N ALA A 76 -14.53 12.69 3.94
CA ALA A 76 -13.56 12.04 3.08
C ALA A 76 -14.19 11.38 1.84
N LEU A 77 -15.32 10.69 2.01
CA LEU A 77 -16.03 10.07 0.89
C LEU A 77 -16.62 11.10 -0.07
N GLY A 78 -17.24 12.17 0.45
CA GLY A 78 -17.79 13.24 -0.38
C GLY A 78 -16.72 13.95 -1.19
N ALA A 79 -15.57 14.23 -0.59
CA ALA A 79 -14.41 14.81 -1.28
C ALA A 79 -13.84 13.85 -2.34
N LEU A 80 -13.75 12.55 -2.04
CA LEU A 80 -13.26 11.54 -3.00
C LEU A 80 -14.19 11.45 -4.20
N GLN A 81 -15.51 11.46 -3.98
CA GLN A 81 -16.52 11.42 -5.04
C GLN A 81 -16.49 12.66 -5.94
N GLN A 82 -16.08 13.81 -5.38
CA GLN A 82 -15.87 15.05 -6.13
C GLN A 82 -14.50 15.11 -6.81
N GLY A 83 -13.64 14.10 -6.61
CA GLY A 83 -12.31 14.01 -7.22
C GLY A 83 -11.26 14.93 -6.59
N PHE A 84 -11.53 15.55 -5.45
CA PHE A 84 -10.65 16.55 -4.84
C PHE A 84 -9.28 15.96 -4.47
N GLN A 85 -9.24 14.90 -3.67
CA GLN A 85 -7.95 14.33 -3.21
C GLN A 85 -7.13 13.79 -4.38
N ILE A 86 -7.78 13.15 -5.36
CA ILE A 86 -7.10 12.62 -6.56
C ILE A 86 -6.46 13.78 -7.31
N LYS A 87 -7.21 14.86 -7.56
CA LYS A 87 -6.71 16.05 -8.25
C LYS A 87 -5.49 16.66 -7.54
N GLU A 88 -5.57 16.88 -6.22
CA GLU A 88 -4.45 17.45 -5.44
C GLU A 88 -3.17 16.60 -5.53
N ILE A 89 -3.31 15.27 -5.45
CA ILE A 89 -2.19 14.34 -5.61
C ILE A 89 -1.59 14.44 -7.02
N HIS A 90 -2.43 14.49 -8.06
CA HIS A 90 -1.98 14.61 -9.45
C HIS A 90 -1.29 15.94 -9.74
N GLU A 91 -1.82 17.06 -9.24
CA GLU A 91 -1.21 18.39 -9.42
C GLU A 91 0.16 18.46 -8.72
N SER A 92 0.28 17.91 -7.51
CA SER A 92 1.55 17.80 -6.79
C SER A 92 2.56 16.93 -7.54
N ALA A 93 2.14 15.77 -8.04
CA ALA A 93 3.00 14.87 -8.82
C ALA A 93 3.45 15.51 -10.15
N TYR A 94 2.54 16.23 -10.83
CA TYR A 94 2.86 16.93 -12.08
C TYR A 94 3.88 18.05 -11.85
N LYS A 95 3.67 18.86 -10.81
CA LYS A 95 4.64 19.90 -10.42
C LYS A 95 6.01 19.30 -10.09
N LEU A 96 6.04 18.21 -9.33
CA LEU A 96 7.29 17.51 -9.02
C LEU A 96 8.02 17.06 -10.30
N GLN A 97 7.29 16.50 -11.26
CA GLN A 97 7.85 16.09 -12.54
C GLN A 97 8.43 17.28 -13.31
N GLN A 98 7.72 18.40 -13.37
CA GLN A 98 8.22 19.64 -14.00
C GLN A 98 9.47 20.18 -13.31
N ASP A 99 9.52 20.15 -11.97
CA ASP A 99 10.68 20.60 -11.20
C ASP A 99 11.91 19.71 -11.47
N ILE A 100 11.72 18.41 -11.66
CA ILE A 100 12.79 17.47 -12.03
C ILE A 100 13.25 17.73 -13.47
N GLU A 101 12.34 17.86 -14.43
CA GLU A 101 12.67 18.08 -15.85
C GLU A 101 13.36 19.42 -16.09
N SER A 102 12.97 20.46 -15.36
CA SER A 102 13.59 21.79 -15.43
C SER A 102 14.90 21.91 -14.66
N ASN A 103 15.34 20.85 -13.96
CA ASN A 103 16.46 20.85 -13.02
C ASN A 103 16.30 21.84 -11.84
N ALA A 104 15.09 22.34 -11.57
CA ALA A 104 14.79 23.08 -10.34
C ALA A 104 14.93 22.18 -9.11
N ARG A 105 14.66 20.88 -9.27
CA ARG A 105 14.94 19.84 -8.28
C ARG A 105 15.94 18.83 -8.84
N ILE A 106 17.10 18.73 -8.20
CA ILE A 106 18.15 17.80 -8.61
C ILE A 106 17.90 16.41 -8.04
N VAL A 107 17.92 15.40 -8.91
CA VAL A 107 17.90 13.98 -8.60
C VAL A 107 19.22 13.37 -9.10
N VAL A 108 20.12 13.13 -8.16
CA VAL A 108 21.48 12.63 -8.41
C VAL A 108 21.42 11.29 -9.13
N GLY A 109 22.16 11.17 -10.24
CA GLY A 109 22.19 9.98 -11.09
C GLY A 109 21.07 9.92 -12.13
N VAL A 110 20.10 10.84 -12.10
CA VAL A 110 18.98 10.90 -13.06
C VAL A 110 19.09 12.14 -13.94
N ASN A 111 18.93 13.35 -13.38
CA ASN A 111 18.98 14.61 -14.15
C ASN A 111 20.29 15.39 -13.96
N ALA A 112 21.08 15.07 -12.94
CA ALA A 112 22.45 15.56 -12.78
C ALA A 112 23.38 14.46 -12.23
N PHE A 113 24.68 14.59 -12.51
CA PHE A 113 25.73 13.67 -12.04
C PHE A 113 25.53 12.22 -12.53
N GLN A 114 25.08 12.06 -13.78
CA GLN A 114 24.90 10.74 -14.40
C GLN A 114 26.24 10.04 -14.64
N THR A 115 26.23 8.71 -14.56
CA THR A 115 27.36 7.85 -14.93
C THR A 115 27.09 7.26 -16.31
N GLU A 116 28.08 7.32 -17.22
CA GLU A 116 27.91 6.85 -18.60
C GLU A 116 27.69 5.34 -18.70
N ASP A 117 28.38 4.54 -17.89
CA ASP A 117 28.30 3.07 -17.87
C ASP A 117 27.84 2.54 -16.49
N PRO A 118 26.53 2.55 -16.19
CA PRO A 118 26.03 2.06 -14.91
C PRO A 118 26.13 0.54 -14.81
N THR A 119 26.58 0.04 -13.65
CA THR A 119 26.58 -1.40 -13.37
C THR A 119 25.14 -1.88 -13.15
N LEU A 120 24.70 -2.88 -13.93
CA LEU A 120 23.39 -3.49 -13.76
C LEU A 120 23.39 -4.41 -12.53
N ILE A 121 22.49 -4.12 -11.59
CA ILE A 121 22.32 -4.93 -10.38
C ILE A 121 21.46 -6.17 -10.74
N PRO A 122 21.78 -7.36 -10.21
CA PRO A 122 20.90 -8.51 -10.32
C PRO A 122 19.50 -8.20 -9.77
N ILE A 123 18.46 -8.50 -10.54
CA ILE A 123 17.06 -8.28 -10.15
C ILE A 123 16.38 -9.61 -9.81
N GLN A 124 15.39 -9.57 -8.94
CA GLN A 124 14.56 -10.74 -8.65
C GLN A 124 13.70 -11.06 -9.87
N ARG A 125 13.78 -12.30 -10.36
CA ARG A 125 12.91 -12.81 -11.42
C ARG A 125 11.86 -13.75 -10.85
N ILE A 126 10.63 -13.59 -11.29
CA ILE A 126 9.52 -14.46 -10.91
C ILE A 126 9.59 -15.73 -11.78
N ASP A 127 9.58 -16.89 -11.14
CA ASP A 127 9.57 -18.17 -11.86
C ASP A 127 8.20 -18.38 -12.53
N PRO A 128 8.14 -18.48 -13.87
CA PRO A 128 6.88 -18.67 -14.60
C PRO A 128 6.17 -19.99 -14.24
N ASN A 129 6.88 -20.98 -13.68
CA ASN A 129 6.25 -22.24 -13.24
C ASN A 129 5.39 -22.08 -11.99
N GLN A 130 5.52 -21.00 -11.23
CA GLN A 130 4.73 -20.78 -10.02
C GLN A 130 3.23 -20.76 -10.31
N THR A 131 2.82 -20.18 -11.45
CA THR A 131 1.43 -20.18 -11.88
C THR A 131 0.91 -21.61 -12.08
N ARG A 132 1.67 -22.47 -12.75
CA ARG A 132 1.30 -23.88 -12.95
C ARG A 132 1.15 -24.61 -11.62
N ILE A 133 2.12 -24.46 -10.71
CA ILE A 133 2.08 -25.06 -9.37
C ILE A 133 0.84 -24.60 -8.59
N GLN A 134 0.51 -23.30 -8.66
CA GLN A 134 -0.64 -22.76 -7.97
C GLN A 134 -1.97 -23.28 -8.56
N LEU A 135 -2.06 -23.42 -9.89
CA LEU A 135 -3.24 -24.00 -10.55
C LEU A 135 -3.43 -25.48 -10.16
N GLU A 136 -2.35 -26.26 -10.09
CA GLU A 136 -2.40 -27.66 -9.63
C GLU A 136 -2.88 -27.76 -8.18
N ARG A 137 -2.36 -26.91 -7.28
CA ARG A 137 -2.82 -26.82 -5.88
C ARG A 137 -4.30 -26.45 -5.79
N LEU A 138 -4.74 -25.47 -6.58
CA LEU A 138 -6.13 -25.03 -6.63
C LEU A 138 -7.05 -26.15 -7.10
N ALA A 139 -6.68 -26.85 -8.18
CA ALA A 139 -7.45 -27.98 -8.70
C ALA A 139 -7.59 -29.09 -7.66
N LYS A 140 -6.50 -29.43 -6.97
CA LYS A 140 -6.50 -30.41 -5.89
C LYS A 140 -7.47 -30.02 -4.78
N VAL A 141 -7.36 -28.80 -4.23
CA VAL A 141 -8.26 -28.30 -3.18
C VAL A 141 -9.72 -28.35 -3.62
N LYS A 142 -10.02 -27.94 -4.87
CA LYS A 142 -11.39 -27.99 -5.40
C LYS A 142 -11.93 -29.40 -5.57
N SER A 143 -11.07 -30.39 -5.84
CA SER A 143 -11.46 -31.80 -5.98
C SER A 143 -11.68 -32.53 -4.65
N GLU A 144 -11.00 -32.11 -3.58
CA GLU A 144 -11.01 -32.80 -2.28
C GLU A 144 -12.02 -32.21 -1.29
N ARG A 145 -12.39 -30.92 -1.45
CA ARG A 145 -13.30 -30.23 -0.54
C ARG A 145 -14.75 -30.69 -0.68
N ASN A 146 -15.54 -30.48 0.38
CA ASN A 146 -16.98 -30.75 0.36
C ASN A 146 -17.75 -29.69 -0.44
N ALA A 147 -18.19 -30.04 -1.64
CA ALA A 147 -18.92 -29.12 -2.53
C ALA A 147 -20.24 -28.60 -1.93
N SER A 148 -20.94 -29.41 -1.12
CA SER A 148 -22.19 -28.98 -0.47
C SER A 148 -21.94 -27.91 0.58
N GLU A 149 -20.89 -28.08 1.39
CA GLU A 149 -20.51 -27.08 2.40
C GLU A 149 -20.03 -25.79 1.75
N VAL A 150 -19.23 -25.88 0.68
CA VAL A 150 -18.80 -24.70 -0.09
C VAL A 150 -20.00 -23.90 -0.59
N ASN A 151 -20.97 -24.56 -1.24
CA ASN A 151 -22.17 -23.88 -1.73
C ASN A 151 -22.97 -23.25 -0.59
N ARG A 152 -23.12 -23.96 0.54
CA ARG A 152 -23.80 -23.44 1.73
C ARG A 152 -23.10 -22.20 2.29
N CYS A 153 -21.77 -22.21 2.39
CA CYS A 153 -20.98 -21.07 2.84
C CYS A 153 -21.13 -19.86 1.90
N LEU A 154 -21.10 -20.08 0.57
CA LEU A 154 -21.26 -19.03 -0.42
C LEU A 154 -22.66 -18.39 -0.38
N GLU A 155 -23.71 -19.19 -0.26
CA GLU A 155 -25.07 -18.65 -0.13
C GLU A 155 -25.27 -17.88 1.18
N ASN A 156 -24.76 -18.40 2.30
CA ASN A 156 -24.78 -17.68 3.57
C ASN A 156 -24.03 -16.35 3.49
N LEU A 157 -22.91 -16.32 2.76
CA LEU A 157 -22.14 -15.11 2.53
C LEU A 157 -22.94 -14.06 1.76
N LYS A 158 -23.64 -14.46 0.68
CA LYS A 158 -24.51 -13.55 -0.11
C LYS A 158 -25.68 -12.99 0.72
N VAL A 159 -26.30 -13.85 1.53
CA VAL A 159 -27.39 -13.43 2.43
C VAL A 159 -26.89 -12.41 3.45
N ALA A 160 -25.74 -12.67 4.08
CA ALA A 160 -25.17 -11.76 5.05
C ALA A 160 -24.73 -10.44 4.41
N ALA A 161 -24.10 -10.49 3.23
CA ALA A 161 -23.72 -9.32 2.46
C ALA A 161 -24.91 -8.43 2.07
N SER A 162 -26.08 -9.03 1.83
CA SER A 162 -27.33 -8.30 1.55
C SER A 162 -28.02 -7.74 2.80
N SER A 163 -27.41 -7.88 3.98
CA SER A 163 -27.99 -7.53 5.27
C SER A 163 -27.06 -6.64 6.10
N SER A 164 -27.47 -6.30 7.32
CA SER A 164 -26.62 -5.58 8.29
C SER A 164 -25.80 -6.51 9.19
N GLN A 165 -25.72 -7.80 8.88
CA GLN A 165 -24.96 -8.77 9.67
C GLN A 165 -23.46 -8.61 9.49
N ASN A 166 -22.69 -9.01 10.51
CA ASN A 166 -21.24 -9.06 10.40
C ASN A 166 -20.83 -10.24 9.49
N ILE A 167 -20.15 -9.91 8.39
CA ILE A 167 -19.72 -10.88 7.38
C ILE A 167 -18.47 -11.66 7.81
N MET A 168 -17.67 -11.15 8.75
CA MET A 168 -16.38 -11.75 9.14
C MET A 168 -16.49 -13.20 9.64
N PRO A 169 -17.39 -13.55 10.59
CA PRO A 169 -17.52 -14.94 11.03
C PRO A 169 -17.90 -15.91 9.90
N ILE A 170 -18.67 -15.43 8.93
CA ILE A 170 -19.13 -16.23 7.79
C ILE A 170 -17.99 -16.46 6.79
N MET A 171 -17.16 -15.44 6.54
CA MET A 171 -15.95 -15.59 5.74
C MET A 171 -14.93 -16.54 6.38
N ILE A 172 -14.75 -16.48 7.70
CA ILE A 172 -13.88 -17.44 8.43
C ILE A 172 -14.39 -18.86 8.18
N ASN A 173 -15.69 -19.09 8.37
CA ASN A 173 -16.29 -20.40 8.11
C ASN A 173 -16.14 -20.85 6.64
N ALA A 174 -16.25 -19.93 5.69
CA ALA A 174 -16.02 -20.23 4.28
C ALA A 174 -14.57 -20.66 4.01
N VAL A 175 -13.58 -19.94 4.56
CA VAL A 175 -12.16 -20.28 4.43
C VAL A 175 -11.83 -21.62 5.09
N GLU A 176 -12.40 -21.91 6.26
CA GLU A 176 -12.27 -23.21 6.94
C GLU A 176 -12.83 -24.37 6.10
N ASN A 177 -13.82 -24.10 5.24
CA ASN A 177 -14.39 -25.05 4.29
C ASN A 177 -13.73 -24.99 2.90
N TYR A 178 -12.53 -24.42 2.80
CA TYR A 178 -11.76 -24.32 1.56
C TYR A 178 -12.48 -23.59 0.42
N VAL A 179 -13.34 -22.63 0.76
CA VAL A 179 -13.83 -21.65 -0.21
C VAL A 179 -12.67 -20.72 -0.56
N THR A 180 -12.43 -20.53 -1.86
CA THR A 180 -11.26 -19.78 -2.33
C THR A 180 -11.50 -18.28 -2.26
N VAL A 181 -10.41 -17.48 -2.24
CA VAL A 181 -10.50 -16.02 -2.28
C VAL A 181 -11.33 -15.55 -3.48
N GLY A 182 -11.10 -16.12 -4.66
CA GLY A 182 -11.88 -15.79 -5.87
C GLY A 182 -13.37 -16.06 -5.69
N GLU A 183 -13.77 -17.21 -5.14
CA GLU A 183 -15.19 -17.53 -4.92
C GLU A 183 -15.85 -16.64 -3.87
N ILE A 184 -15.14 -16.28 -2.80
CA ILE A 184 -15.60 -15.30 -1.81
C ILE A 184 -15.80 -13.93 -2.48
N SER A 185 -14.80 -13.48 -3.25
CA SER A 185 -14.89 -12.20 -3.98
C SER A 185 -16.02 -12.19 -5.00
N ASP A 186 -16.22 -13.27 -5.75
CA ASP A 186 -17.30 -13.40 -6.74
C ASP A 186 -18.68 -13.37 -6.06
N ALA A 187 -18.85 -14.07 -4.93
CA ALA A 187 -20.09 -14.03 -4.16
C ALA A 187 -20.42 -12.63 -3.63
N LEU A 188 -19.42 -11.88 -3.16
CA LEU A 188 -19.61 -10.49 -2.74
C LEU A 188 -19.89 -9.57 -3.94
N ARG A 189 -19.25 -9.82 -5.09
CA ARG A 189 -19.48 -9.07 -6.33
C ARG A 189 -20.91 -9.23 -6.85
N GLU A 190 -21.52 -10.40 -6.71
CA GLU A 190 -22.93 -10.61 -7.07
C GLU A 190 -23.88 -9.68 -6.29
N VAL A 191 -23.54 -9.33 -5.05
CA VAL A 191 -24.36 -8.49 -4.17
C VAL A 191 -24.01 -7.00 -4.32
N PHE A 192 -22.73 -6.66 -4.27
CA PHE A 192 -22.24 -5.28 -4.24
C PHE A 192 -21.92 -4.70 -5.62
N GLY A 193 -21.79 -5.55 -6.63
CA GLY A 193 -21.27 -5.17 -7.93
C GLY A 193 -19.75 -4.97 -7.92
N GLU A 194 -19.26 -4.30 -8.96
CA GLU A 194 -17.87 -3.89 -9.08
C GLU A 194 -17.80 -2.37 -9.09
N GLN A 195 -16.88 -1.82 -8.27
CA GLN A 195 -16.57 -0.40 -8.37
C GLN A 195 -15.89 -0.15 -9.71
N LYS A 196 -16.56 0.60 -10.59
CA LYS A 196 -15.94 1.13 -11.81
C LYS A 196 -15.10 2.36 -11.45
N GLU A 197 -14.12 2.64 -12.30
CA GLU A 197 -13.13 3.69 -12.08
C GLU A 197 -13.81 5.03 -11.73
N PHE A 198 -13.37 5.65 -10.63
CA PHE A 198 -13.60 7.07 -10.37
C PHE A 198 -12.61 7.84 -11.24
N SER A 199 -12.87 7.94 -12.54
CA SER A 199 -12.13 8.87 -13.38
C SER A 199 -12.91 10.19 -13.45
N PRO A 200 -12.43 11.27 -12.82
CA PRO A 200 -12.85 12.62 -13.17
C PRO A 200 -12.22 13.11 -14.49
N PHE A 201 -11.47 12.24 -15.21
CA PHE A 201 -10.90 12.48 -16.53
C PHE A 201 -11.60 11.67 -17.62
#